data_AF-A0A6I1NG19-F1
#
_entry.id   AF-A0A6I1NG19-F1
#
_cell.length_a   1.000
_cell.length_b   1.000
_cell.length_c   1.000
_cell.angle_alpha   90.00
_cell.angle_beta   90.00
_cell.angle_gamma   90.00
#
_symmetry.space_group_name_H-M   'P 1'
#
loop_
_entity.id
_entity.type
_entity.pdbx_description
1 polymer ?
#
loop_
_entity_poly.entity_id
_entity_poly.type
_entity_poly.pdbx_seq_one_letter_code
_entity_poly.pdbx_strand_id
1 'polypeptide(L)' 'MPRLTSKQLHDIADWCRERQMLPDRVTGSDVAAACKSLGIAHDGDFDLYDVKEVGSLCEAE' A
#
# COMPACT_ATOMS: atom_id res chain seq x y z
N MET A 1 12.88 -2.51 10.15
CA MET A 1 11.48 -2.08 10.04
C MET A 1 10.57 -3.31 10.05
N PRO A 2 9.41 -3.28 10.71
CA PRO A 2 8.38 -4.31 10.53
C PRO A 2 7.83 -4.21 9.11
N ARG A 3 7.99 -5.26 8.31
CA ARG A 3 7.43 -5.31 6.94
C ARG A 3 5.92 -5.47 6.98
N LEU A 4 5.23 -4.94 5.97
CA LEU A 4 3.81 -5.20 5.79
C LEU A 4 3.60 -6.71 5.54
N THR A 5 2.55 -7.26 6.15
CA THR A 5 2.10 -8.62 5.86
C THR A 5 1.37 -8.64 4.53
N SER A 6 1.32 -9.80 3.85
CA SER A 6 0.58 -9.95 2.59
C SER A 6 -0.87 -9.48 2.69
N LYS A 7 -1.53 -9.73 3.83
CA LYS A 7 -2.90 -9.24 4.07
C LYS A 7 -2.97 -7.70 4.07
N GLN A 8 -2.04 -7.03 4.74
CA GLN A 8 -1.98 -5.56 4.77
C GLN A 8 -1.71 -4.98 3.39
N LEU A 9 -0.82 -5.60 2.61
CA LEU A 9 -0.53 -5.19 1.23
C LEU A 9 -1.79 -5.27 0.35
N HIS A 10 -2.58 -6.34 0.48
CA HIS A 10 -3.87 -6.47 -0.21
C HIS A 10 -4.89 -5.44 0.26
N ASP A 11 -5.05 -5.23 1.57
CA ASP A 11 -5.99 -4.23 2.11
C ASP A 11 -5.61 -2.80 1.64
N ILE A 12 -4.31 -2.49 1.52
CA ILE A 12 -3.81 -1.21 1.00
C ILE A 12 -4.05 -1.09 -0.51
N ALA A 13 -3.80 -2.16 -1.29
CA ALA A 13 -4.04 -2.17 -2.73
C ALA A 13 -5.53 -1.98 -3.05
N ASP A 14 -6.42 -2.62 -2.29
CA ASP A 14 -7.87 -2.42 -2.40
C ASP A 14 -8.25 -0.96 -2.11
N TRP A 15 -7.73 -0.38 -1.02
CA TRP A 15 -7.94 1.04 -0.68
C TRP A 15 -7.49 2.01 -1.78
N CYS A 16 -6.36 1.72 -2.44
CA CYS A 16 -5.85 2.48 -3.59
C CYS A 16 -6.76 2.30 -4.82
N ARG A 17 -7.24 1.08 -5.07
CA ARG A 17 -8.15 0.74 -6.19
C ARG A 17 -9.49 1.44 -6.05
N GLU A 18 -10.09 1.45 -4.86
CA GLU A 18 -11.35 2.17 -4.57
C GLU A 18 -11.25 3.66 -4.91
N ARG A 19 -10.05 4.24 -4.80
CA ARG A 19 -9.76 5.65 -5.10
C ARG A 19 -9.33 5.90 -6.53
N GLN A 20 -9.42 4.87 -7.39
CA GLN A 20 -8.98 4.88 -8.78
C GLN A 20 -7.52 5.34 -8.93
N MET A 21 -6.69 5.01 -7.94
CA MET A 21 -5.27 5.30 -8.01
C MET A 21 -4.60 4.39 -9.03
N LEU A 22 -3.74 4.97 -9.86
CA LEU A 22 -2.99 4.17 -10.83
C LEU A 22 -1.92 3.37 -10.09
N PRO A 23 -1.80 2.05 -10.33
CA PRO A 23 -0.80 1.19 -9.70
C PRO A 23 0.64 1.73 -9.89
N ASP A 24 0.93 2.27 -11.07
CA ASP A 24 2.22 2.89 -11.42
C ASP A 24 2.48 4.24 -10.71
N ARG A 25 1.45 4.85 -10.10
CA ARG A 25 1.54 6.10 -9.35
C ARG A 25 1.46 5.92 -7.84
N VAL A 26 1.34 4.69 -7.33
CA VAL A 26 1.34 4.45 -5.88
C VAL A 26 2.70 4.91 -5.33
N THR A 27 2.67 5.81 -4.36
CA THR A 27 3.85 6.29 -3.65
C THR A 27 3.85 5.83 -2.19
N GLY A 28 4.99 5.91 -1.52
CA GLY A 28 5.07 5.64 -0.08
C GLY A 28 4.11 6.50 0.75
N SER A 29 3.79 7.72 0.30
CA SER A 29 2.78 8.59 0.92
C SER A 29 1.37 8.01 0.82
N ASP A 30 1.04 7.37 -0.29
CA ASP A 30 -0.27 6.74 -0.49
C ASP A 30 -0.42 5.49 0.36
N VAL A 31 0.65 4.68 0.41
CA VAL A 31 0.74 3.52 1.31
C VAL A 31 0.61 3.95 2.77
N ALA A 32 1.24 5.07 3.16
CA ALA A 32 1.11 5.65 4.50
C ALA A 32 -0.31 6.13 4.80
N ALA A 33 -0.94 6.82 3.85
CA ALA A 33 -2.32 7.29 3.97
C ALA A 33 -3.30 6.11 4.11
N ALA A 34 -3.12 5.06 3.31
CA ALA A 34 -3.89 3.83 3.38
C ALA A 34 -3.68 3.14 4.74
N CYS A 35 -2.43 2.98 5.20
CA CYS A 35 -2.15 2.41 6.51
C CYS A 35 -2.87 3.17 7.63
N LYS A 36 -2.81 4.51 7.60
CA LYS A 36 -3.52 5.36 8.57
C LYS A 36 -5.04 5.20 8.49
N SER A 37 -5.60 5.11 7.28
CA SER A 37 -7.03 4.92 7.05
C SER A 37 -7.52 3.53 7.49
N LEU A 38 -6.67 2.50 7.36
CA LEU A 38 -6.97 1.11 7.70
C LEU A 38 -6.62 0.77 9.16
N GLY A 39 -6.04 1.70 9.92
CA GLY A 39 -5.59 1.47 11.29
C GLY A 39 -4.38 0.54 11.40
N ILE A 40 -3.59 0.43 10.32
CA ILE A 40 -2.36 -0.36 10.28
C ILE A 40 -1.25 0.43 10.99
N ALA A 41 -0.81 -0.07 12.14
CA ALA A 41 0.34 0.49 12.85
C ALA A 41 1.63 0.13 12.12
N HIS A 42 2.15 1.07 11.34
CA HIS A 42 3.45 0.98 10.69
C HIS A 42 4.34 2.11 11.22
N ASP A 43 5.32 1.75 12.03
CA ASP A 43 6.30 2.68 12.60
C ASP A 43 7.57 2.60 11.76
N GLY A 44 7.60 3.36 10.66
CA GLY A 44 8.68 3.32 9.67
C GLY A 44 8.36 4.04 8.36
N ASP A 45 9.40 4.25 7.56
CA ASP A 45 9.28 4.66 6.17
C ASP A 45 9.00 3.42 5.30
N PHE A 46 8.19 3.57 4.25
CA PHE A 46 7.91 2.47 3.32
C PHE A 46 9.06 2.35 2.33
N ASP A 47 9.73 1.20 2.33
CA ASP A 47 10.74 0.91 1.34
C ASP A 47 10.12 0.81 -0.07
N LEU A 48 10.95 1.03 -1.10
CA LEU A 48 10.54 0.90 -2.51
C LEU A 48 9.95 -0.48 -2.84
N TYR A 49 10.24 -1.50 -2.04
CA TYR A 49 9.68 -2.83 -2.18
C TYR A 49 8.19 -2.88 -1.80
N ASP A 50 7.82 -2.35 -0.62
CA ASP A 50 6.42 -2.30 -0.16
C ASP A 50 5.54 -1.52 -1.14
N VAL A 51 6.04 -0.37 -1.62
CA VAL A 51 5.33 0.46 -2.61
C VAL A 51 5.10 -0.29 -3.93
N LYS A 52 6.13 -1.00 -4.42
CA LYS A 52 6.01 -1.81 -5.65
C LYS A 52 5.09 -3.01 -5.49
N GLU A 53 5.10 -3.67 -4.33
CA GLU A 53 4.17 -4.77 -4.07
C GLU A 53 2.72 -4.28 -4.09
N VAL A 54 2.41 -3.17 -3.42
CA VAL A 54 1.08 -2.56 -3.46
C VAL A 54 0.68 -2.20 -4.89
N GLY A 55 1.56 -1.54 -5.64
CA GLY A 55 1.31 -1.19 -7.05
C GLY A 55 1.03 -2.43 -7.90
N SER A 56 1.81 -3.50 -7.73
CA SER A 56 1.61 -4.75 -8.46
C SER A 56 0.27 -5.42 -8.11
N LEU A 57 -0.14 -5.37 -6.84
CA LEU A 57 -1.43 -5.89 -6.38
C LEU A 57 -2.62 -5.05 -6.85
N CYS A 58 -2.44 -3.73 -7.02
CA CYS A 58 -3.46 -2.86 -7.61
C CYS A 58 -3.72 -3.17 -9.10
N GLU A 59 -2.72 -3.63 -9.86
CA GLU A 59 -2.87 -3.96 -11.28
C GLU A 59 -3.55 -5.33 -11.49
N ALA A 60 -3.42 -6.24 -10.51
CA ALA A 60 -3.81 -7.63 -10.64
C ALA A 60 -5.29 -7.93 -10.34
N GLU A 61 -6.26 -7.22 -10.95
CA GLU A 61 -7.57 -7.83 -11.36
C GLU A 61 -8.20 -7.11 -12.55
#